data_AF-A0AB74A035-F1
#
_entry.id   AF-A0AB74A035-F1
#
_cell.length_a   1.000
_cell.length_b   1.000
_cell.length_c   1.000
_cell.angle_alpha   90.00
_cell.angle_beta   90.00
_cell.angle_gamma   90.00
#
_symmetry.space_group_name_H-M   'P 1'
#
loop_
_entity.id
_entity.type
_entity.pdbx_description
1 polymer ?
#
loop_
_entity_poly.entity_id
_entity_poly.type
_entity_poly.pdbx_seq_one_letter_code
_entity_poly.pdbx_strand_id
1 'polypeptide(L)'
;MHHAVAVDGGHRGPGRCRRPGQTSGQRAEYGRHRARFRSRSGNRIAGHHARPHLQTTRSQGRVRRMSIIKFDKVDVIFSKDPREALKLLDEGLTRDQILKKTGQIVGVENASLDIEKGEICVLMGLSGSGKSSLLRCINGLNTVSRGSLFVEHEGSQINIANCSAAELKMMRTKRIAMVFQKFALMPWLTVRENISFGLEMQGRPEKERRKLVDEKLELVGLTQWRNKKPDELSGGMQQRVGLARALAMDADILLMDEPFSALDPLIRQGLQDELLALQSKLSKTIVFVSHDLDEALKLGSRIAIMKDGRIVQYSVPEQIVLNPADEYVRTFVAHTNPLNVLCGRSLMRTVDECTHVNGSVCLDPSGDSWLDLADGNVIKGARQGATALDLQNWTPGQDVATLDRRPTLVHSNIGMRDALQIRYQTGNKLVLQEGNKVVGILGDTELYHALLGKNHG
;
A
#
# COMPACT_ATOMS: atom_id res chain seq x y z
N MET A 1 -50.19 -9.86 -3.69
CA MET A 1 -51.30 -10.38 -2.87
C MET A 1 -50.72 -10.91 -1.56
N HIS A 2 -51.38 -10.56 -0.45
CA HIS A 2 -51.19 -10.99 0.94
C HIS A 2 -49.93 -10.52 1.68
N HIS A 3 -49.98 -10.10 2.96
CA HIS A 3 -51.02 -9.50 3.80
C HIS A 3 -50.27 -8.96 5.03
N ALA A 4 -50.63 -7.76 5.49
CA ALA A 4 -50.25 -7.24 6.80
C ALA A 4 -51.03 -7.97 7.91
N VAL A 5 -50.42 -8.13 9.08
CA VAL A 5 -51.12 -8.32 10.36
C VAL A 5 -50.43 -7.45 11.41
N ALA A 6 -51.22 -6.53 11.97
CA ALA A 6 -50.92 -5.78 13.18
C ALA A 6 -51.48 -6.54 14.40
N VAL A 7 -50.86 -6.36 15.57
CA VAL A 7 -51.51 -6.62 16.86
C VAL A 7 -51.19 -5.46 17.79
N ASP A 8 -52.25 -4.95 18.40
CA ASP A 8 -52.34 -3.79 19.28
C ASP A 8 -52.70 -4.25 20.72
N GLY A 9 -52.42 -3.41 21.71
CA GLY A 9 -53.16 -3.41 22.98
C GLY A 9 -52.39 -3.63 24.30
N GLY A 10 -52.38 -2.60 25.16
CA GLY A 10 -52.93 -2.76 26.51
C GLY A 10 -52.10 -2.36 27.75
N HIS A 11 -52.32 -1.12 28.23
CA HIS A 11 -51.98 -0.47 29.51
C HIS A 11 -51.90 -1.27 30.84
N ARG A 12 -51.05 -0.78 31.77
CA ARG A 12 -51.36 -0.31 33.16
C ARG A 12 -50.12 0.41 33.79
N GLY A 13 -50.30 1.61 34.37
CA GLY A 13 -49.29 2.33 35.19
C GLY A 13 -49.48 2.11 36.71
N PRO A 14 -49.08 3.02 37.64
CA PRO A 14 -47.92 3.95 37.67
C PRO A 14 -47.12 3.87 39.01
N GLY A 15 -45.91 4.45 39.10
CA GLY A 15 -45.14 4.58 40.34
C GLY A 15 -44.12 5.73 40.32
N ARG A 16 -44.23 6.64 41.29
CA ARG A 16 -43.57 7.95 41.42
C ARG A 16 -42.08 7.87 41.82
N CYS A 17 -41.26 8.87 41.46
CA CYS A 17 -40.71 9.88 42.40
C CYS A 17 -39.64 10.83 41.81
N ARG A 18 -40.04 12.12 41.74
CA ARG A 18 -39.35 13.40 42.07
C ARG A 18 -37.84 13.62 41.85
N ARG A 19 -37.54 14.65 41.05
CA ARG A 19 -36.40 15.60 41.14
C ARG A 19 -36.61 16.63 42.27
N PRO A 20 -35.55 17.33 42.68
CA PRO A 20 -35.37 18.77 42.36
C PRO A 20 -33.96 19.02 41.75
N GLY A 21 -33.68 20.00 40.87
CA GLY A 21 -33.98 21.43 40.91
C GLY A 21 -32.75 22.17 41.48
N GLN A 22 -31.83 22.68 40.63
CA GLN A 22 -31.45 24.10 40.46
C GLN A 22 -30.83 24.77 41.72
N THR A 23 -29.73 25.54 41.71
CA THR A 23 -29.33 26.67 40.84
C THR A 23 -27.87 27.09 41.10
N SER A 24 -27.34 27.91 40.17
CA SER A 24 -26.32 28.97 40.35
C SER A 24 -24.85 28.55 40.33
N GLY A 25 -23.93 29.23 39.64
CA GLY A 25 -23.98 30.52 38.95
C GLY A 25 -22.68 31.23 39.25
N GLN A 26 -21.74 31.31 38.30
CA GLN A 26 -20.69 32.34 38.29
C GLN A 26 -20.00 32.40 36.92
N ARG A 27 -20.12 33.58 36.31
CA ARG A 27 -19.37 34.08 35.17
C ARG A 27 -18.11 34.77 35.71
N ALA A 28 -16.98 34.59 35.03
CA ALA A 28 -15.84 35.49 35.00
C ALA A 28 -15.27 35.36 33.58
N GLU A 29 -15.48 36.32 32.68
CA GLU A 29 -14.89 37.65 32.52
C GLU A 29 -13.86 37.68 31.38
N TYR A 30 -14.03 38.71 30.57
CA TYR A 30 -13.43 38.93 29.26
C TYR A 30 -12.04 39.56 29.38
N GLY A 31 -11.05 39.00 28.67
CA GLY A 31 -9.76 39.64 28.42
C GLY A 31 -9.45 39.67 26.92
N ARG A 32 -9.81 40.77 26.25
CA ARG A 32 -9.43 41.06 24.86
C ARG A 32 -7.99 41.60 24.84
N HIS A 33 -7.12 41.04 23.99
CA HIS A 33 -6.01 41.80 23.42
C HIS A 33 -5.92 41.55 21.91
N ARG A 34 -6.44 42.54 21.16
CA ARG A 34 -6.09 42.81 19.77
C ARG A 34 -4.82 43.67 19.78
N ALA A 35 -3.81 43.29 19.01
CA ALA A 35 -2.82 44.23 18.49
C ALA A 35 -2.83 44.15 16.97
N ARG A 36 -3.43 45.17 16.36
CA ARG A 36 -3.23 45.54 14.95
C ARG A 36 -1.95 46.37 14.90
N PHE A 37 -1.05 46.09 13.95
CA PHE A 37 -0.12 47.10 13.45
C PHE A 37 -0.23 47.16 11.93
N ARG A 38 -0.58 48.35 11.45
CA ARG A 38 -0.66 48.72 10.04
C ARG A 38 0.52 49.65 9.76
N SER A 39 1.27 49.34 8.70
CA SER A 39 1.96 50.22 7.74
C SER A 39 2.66 51.51 8.22
N ARG A 40 3.92 51.65 7.82
CA ARG A 40 4.41 52.86 7.11
C ARG A 40 5.64 52.55 6.24
N SER A 41 5.53 52.94 4.98
CA SER A 41 6.58 53.32 4.02
C SER A 41 7.77 54.03 4.67
N GLY A 42 9.02 54.00 4.21
CA GLY A 42 9.67 53.44 3.02
C GLY A 42 10.99 54.19 2.85
N ASN A 43 12.03 53.59 2.25
CA ASN A 43 12.90 54.28 1.27
C ASN A 43 13.92 53.30 0.65
N ARG A 44 14.26 53.60 -0.59
CA ARG A 44 15.22 52.92 -1.49
C ARG A 44 16.65 53.06 -0.99
N ILE A 45 17.50 52.03 -1.19
CA ILE A 45 18.87 52.15 -1.76
C ILE A 45 19.18 50.88 -2.57
N ALA A 46 19.90 51.08 -3.67
CA ALA A 46 20.10 50.20 -4.81
C ALA A 46 21.21 49.12 -4.65
N GLY A 47 21.07 48.08 -5.47
CA GLY A 47 22.17 47.45 -6.24
C GLY A 47 23.11 46.48 -5.51
N HIS A 48 23.00 45.18 -5.85
CA HIS A 48 24.15 44.42 -6.36
C HIS A 48 23.76 43.06 -6.96
N HIS A 49 24.26 42.85 -8.17
CA HIS A 49 24.47 41.63 -8.96
C HIS A 49 23.94 40.29 -8.43
N ALA A 50 22.86 39.82 -9.07
CA ALA A 50 22.55 38.40 -9.14
C ALA A 50 23.51 37.70 -10.11
N ARG A 51 24.32 36.76 -9.60
CA ARG A 51 25.00 35.74 -10.40
C ARG A 51 24.15 34.46 -10.38
N PRO A 52 23.96 33.77 -11.52
CA PRO A 52 23.15 32.56 -11.55
C PRO A 52 23.94 31.38 -10.94
N HIS A 53 23.33 30.73 -9.93
CA HIS A 53 23.77 29.44 -9.43
C HIS A 53 23.54 28.38 -10.51
N LEU A 54 24.63 27.92 -11.11
CA LEU A 54 24.66 26.68 -11.89
C LEU A 54 24.40 25.51 -10.92
N GLN A 55 23.15 25.04 -10.86
CA GLN A 55 22.85 23.73 -10.28
C GLN A 55 23.36 22.65 -11.24
N THR A 56 24.59 22.19 -11.02
CA THR A 56 25.06 20.92 -11.58
C THR A 56 24.33 19.79 -10.87
N THR A 57 23.16 19.42 -11.38
CA THR A 57 22.48 18.17 -11.04
C THR A 57 23.32 17.01 -11.57
N ARG A 58 24.14 16.42 -10.68
CA ARG A 58 24.70 15.08 -10.92
C ARG A 58 23.54 14.10 -10.93
N SER A 59 23.06 13.79 -12.13
CA SER A 59 22.17 12.66 -12.39
C SER A 59 22.93 11.37 -12.07
N GLN A 60 22.83 10.89 -10.82
CA GLN A 60 23.15 9.50 -10.53
C GLN A 60 22.20 8.63 -11.35
N GLY A 61 22.79 7.77 -12.18
CA GLY A 61 22.10 6.93 -13.15
C GLY A 61 21.04 6.06 -12.48
N ARG A 62 19.78 6.49 -12.58
CA ARG A 62 18.62 5.64 -12.31
C ARG A 62 18.56 4.65 -13.47
N VAL A 63 18.99 3.41 -13.25
CA VAL A 63 18.73 2.28 -14.16
C VAL A 63 17.25 2.36 -14.53
N ARG A 64 16.95 2.62 -15.80
CA ARG A 64 15.59 2.85 -16.28
C ARG A 64 14.87 1.50 -16.27
N ARG A 65 14.34 1.12 -15.10
CA ARG A 65 13.54 -0.09 -14.93
C ARG A 65 12.33 0.01 -15.85
N MET A 66 12.14 -0.97 -16.73
CA MET A 66 11.00 -1.00 -17.63
C MET A 66 9.74 -1.39 -16.86
N SER A 67 8.69 -0.58 -17.02
CA SER A 67 7.34 -0.86 -16.51
C SER A 67 6.73 -2.04 -17.28
N ILE A 68 6.23 -3.06 -16.58
CA ILE A 68 5.53 -4.20 -17.19
C ILE A 68 4.07 -3.85 -17.50
N ILE A 69 3.44 -2.98 -16.70
CA ILE A 69 2.10 -2.44 -16.94
C ILE A 69 2.18 -0.93 -16.79
N LYS A 70 1.67 -0.20 -17.78
CA LYS A 70 1.65 1.26 -17.79
C LYS A 70 0.28 1.79 -18.16
N PHE A 71 -0.31 2.55 -17.26
CA PHE A 71 -1.48 3.38 -17.52
C PHE A 71 -1.03 4.81 -17.84
N ASP A 72 -1.50 5.35 -18.95
CA ASP A 72 -1.27 6.74 -19.35
C ASP A 72 -2.61 7.44 -19.57
N LYS A 73 -2.99 8.29 -18.62
CA LYS A 73 -4.21 9.12 -18.61
C LYS A 73 -5.47 8.33 -18.98
N VAL A 74 -5.64 7.17 -18.35
CA VAL A 74 -6.73 6.24 -18.65
C VAL A 74 -8.04 6.73 -18.02
N ASP A 75 -9.05 6.93 -18.87
CA ASP A 75 -10.45 7.13 -18.48
C ASP A 75 -11.28 5.90 -18.83
N VAL A 76 -12.21 5.55 -17.95
CA VAL A 76 -13.15 4.45 -18.16
C VAL A 76 -14.55 4.98 -17.91
N ILE A 77 -15.38 5.04 -18.94
CA ILE A 77 -16.78 5.46 -18.87
C ILE A 77 -17.64 4.29 -19.32
N PHE A 78 -18.60 3.90 -18.48
CA PHE A 78 -19.53 2.83 -18.77
C PHE A 78 -20.66 3.36 -19.67
N SER A 79 -20.38 3.44 -20.97
CA SER A 79 -21.33 3.85 -22.00
C SER A 79 -20.94 3.26 -23.35
N LYS A 80 -21.92 3.11 -24.25
CA LYS A 80 -21.66 2.78 -25.67
C LYS A 80 -21.07 3.98 -26.43
N ASP A 81 -21.36 5.20 -25.98
CA ASP A 81 -20.84 6.44 -26.56
C ASP A 81 -20.36 7.39 -25.44
N PRO A 82 -19.06 7.36 -25.08
CA PRO A 82 -18.53 8.14 -23.97
C PRO A 82 -18.21 9.60 -24.35
N ARG A 83 -18.44 10.03 -25.60
CA ARG A 83 -17.96 11.34 -26.11
C ARG A 83 -18.50 12.53 -25.32
N GLU A 84 -19.77 12.47 -24.91
CA GLU A 84 -20.39 13.55 -24.14
C GLU A 84 -19.84 13.62 -22.72
N ALA A 85 -19.75 12.50 -22.01
CA ALA A 85 -19.19 12.48 -20.67
C ALA A 85 -17.70 12.85 -20.65
N LEU A 86 -16.91 12.47 -21.67
CA LEU A 86 -15.52 12.90 -21.80
C LEU A 86 -15.39 14.43 -21.92
N LYS A 87 -16.27 15.08 -22.70
CA LYS A 87 -16.28 16.55 -22.78
C LYS A 87 -16.61 17.19 -21.43
N LEU A 88 -17.61 16.68 -20.72
CA LEU A 88 -17.97 17.19 -19.41
C LEU A 88 -16.88 16.96 -18.35
N LEU A 89 -16.11 15.86 -18.46
CA LEU A 89 -14.92 15.64 -17.64
C LEU A 89 -13.86 16.71 -17.92
N ASP A 90 -13.64 17.07 -19.18
CA ASP A 90 -12.67 18.11 -19.57
C ASP A 90 -13.10 19.50 -19.10
N GLU A 91 -14.40 19.74 -18.99
CA GLU A 91 -14.99 20.95 -18.37
C GLU A 91 -14.86 20.95 -16.84
N GLY A 92 -14.34 19.87 -16.23
CA GLY A 92 -14.10 19.76 -14.79
C GLY A 92 -15.32 19.36 -13.96
N LEU A 93 -16.37 18.83 -14.59
CA LEU A 93 -17.55 18.36 -13.85
C LEU A 93 -17.23 17.09 -13.04
N THR A 94 -17.90 16.96 -11.91
CA THR A 94 -17.78 15.77 -11.07
C THR A 94 -18.57 14.59 -11.64
N ARG A 95 -18.20 13.38 -11.22
CA ARG A 95 -18.88 12.13 -11.62
C ARG A 95 -20.38 12.18 -11.39
N ASP A 96 -20.82 12.72 -10.25
CA ASP A 96 -22.24 12.84 -9.92
C ASP A 96 -22.97 13.83 -10.82
N GLN A 97 -22.31 14.92 -11.21
CA GLN A 97 -22.87 15.89 -12.15
C GLN A 97 -23.01 15.29 -13.54
N ILE A 98 -22.01 14.54 -14.00
CA ILE A 98 -22.02 13.84 -15.29
C ILE A 98 -23.11 12.77 -15.31
N LEU A 99 -23.21 11.97 -14.24
CA LEU A 99 -24.26 10.96 -14.10
C LEU A 99 -25.65 11.60 -14.16
N LYS A 100 -25.88 12.72 -13.47
CA LYS A 100 -27.16 13.43 -13.50
C LYS A 100 -27.49 14.04 -14.87
N LYS A 101 -26.49 14.53 -15.62
CA LYS A 101 -26.70 15.16 -16.93
C LYS A 101 -26.86 14.15 -18.07
N THR A 102 -26.06 13.09 -18.07
CA THR A 102 -25.90 12.18 -19.21
C THR A 102 -26.40 10.76 -18.94
N GLY A 103 -26.64 10.40 -17.68
CA GLY A 103 -26.87 9.03 -17.25
C GLY A 103 -25.64 8.12 -17.33
N GLN A 104 -24.48 8.64 -17.72
CA GLN A 104 -23.26 7.87 -17.91
C GLN A 104 -22.44 7.79 -16.61
N ILE A 105 -21.98 6.58 -16.29
CA ILE A 105 -21.15 6.34 -15.11
C ILE A 105 -19.69 6.45 -15.52
N VAL A 106 -19.01 7.48 -15.03
CA VAL A 106 -17.55 7.53 -15.05
C VAL A 106 -17.05 6.52 -14.03
N GLY A 107 -16.22 5.58 -14.44
CA GLY A 107 -15.65 4.52 -13.60
C GLY A 107 -14.25 4.85 -13.08
N VAL A 108 -13.40 5.34 -13.97
CA VAL A 108 -12.02 5.78 -13.69
C VAL A 108 -11.79 7.08 -14.44
N GLU A 109 -11.04 7.99 -13.82
CA GLU A 109 -10.69 9.28 -14.40
C GLU A 109 -9.19 9.54 -14.31
N ASN A 110 -8.58 9.85 -15.46
CA ASN A 110 -7.20 10.27 -15.65
C ASN A 110 -6.17 9.42 -14.88
N ALA A 111 -6.35 8.10 -14.87
CA ALA A 111 -5.47 7.20 -14.15
C ALA A 111 -4.13 7.05 -14.87
N SER A 112 -3.04 7.42 -14.19
CA SER A 112 -1.68 7.23 -14.66
C SER A 112 -0.85 6.55 -13.57
N LEU A 113 -0.29 5.38 -13.87
CA LEU A 113 0.60 4.64 -12.97
C LEU A 113 1.49 3.68 -13.76
N ASP A 114 2.68 3.41 -13.24
CA ASP A 114 3.68 2.52 -13.82
C ASP A 114 4.01 1.41 -12.83
N ILE A 115 3.68 0.16 -13.17
CA ILE A 115 3.97 -1.03 -12.36
C ILE A 115 5.24 -1.69 -12.91
N GLU A 116 6.22 -1.90 -12.05
CA GLU A 116 7.48 -2.56 -12.39
C GLU A 116 7.33 -4.09 -12.38
N LYS A 117 8.22 -4.78 -13.11
CA LYS A 117 8.26 -6.25 -13.09
C LYS A 117 8.63 -6.75 -11.69
N GLY A 118 7.88 -7.75 -11.20
CA GLY A 118 8.08 -8.33 -9.88
C GLY A 118 7.54 -7.47 -8.73
N GLU A 119 6.82 -6.40 -9.06
CA GLU A 119 6.17 -5.54 -8.09
C GLU A 119 4.82 -6.13 -7.66
N ILE A 120 4.47 -5.99 -6.38
CA ILE A 120 3.10 -6.14 -5.87
C ILE A 120 2.50 -4.74 -5.76
N CYS A 121 1.67 -4.38 -6.72
CA CYS A 121 0.95 -3.11 -6.74
C CYS A 121 -0.45 -3.30 -6.17
N VAL A 122 -0.75 -2.63 -5.07
CA VAL A 122 -2.05 -2.72 -4.40
C VAL A 122 -2.92 -1.52 -4.76
N LEU A 123 -4.09 -1.76 -5.33
CA LEU A 123 -5.13 -0.76 -5.56
C LEU A 123 -6.06 -0.73 -4.34
N MET A 124 -6.11 0.41 -3.66
CA MET A 124 -6.85 0.64 -2.42
C MET A 124 -7.92 1.72 -2.57
N GLY A 125 -8.89 1.73 -1.66
CA GLY A 125 -9.95 2.74 -1.60
C GLY A 125 -11.33 2.16 -1.31
N LEU A 126 -12.32 3.01 -1.08
CA LEU A 126 -13.69 2.59 -0.76
C LEU A 126 -14.38 1.86 -1.93
N SER A 127 -15.45 1.13 -1.62
CA SER A 127 -16.33 0.57 -2.66
C SER A 127 -16.79 1.66 -3.63
N GLY A 128 -16.81 1.35 -4.92
CA GLY A 128 -17.16 2.31 -5.97
C GLY A 128 -16.05 3.27 -6.43
N SER A 129 -14.85 3.24 -5.83
CA SER A 129 -13.75 4.15 -6.20
C SER A 129 -13.07 3.85 -7.55
N GLY A 130 -13.46 2.78 -8.26
CA GLY A 130 -12.94 2.45 -9.59
C GLY A 130 -11.81 1.40 -9.64
N LYS A 131 -11.39 0.83 -8.51
CA LYS A 131 -10.28 -0.16 -8.41
C LYS A 131 -10.45 -1.36 -9.33
N SER A 132 -11.55 -2.10 -9.17
CA SER A 132 -11.87 -3.26 -9.99
C SER A 132 -12.06 -2.88 -11.46
N SER A 133 -12.53 -1.66 -11.73
CA SER A 133 -12.69 -1.15 -13.08
C SER A 133 -11.34 -0.95 -13.76
N LEU A 134 -10.37 -0.38 -13.05
CA LEU A 134 -8.99 -0.20 -13.50
C LEU A 134 -8.28 -1.54 -13.69
N LEU A 135 -8.38 -2.45 -12.72
CA LEU A 135 -7.83 -3.81 -12.80
C LEU A 135 -8.34 -4.57 -14.04
N ARG A 136 -9.65 -4.49 -14.29
CA ARG A 136 -10.29 -5.13 -15.46
C ARG A 136 -9.86 -4.56 -16.80
N CYS A 137 -9.34 -3.33 -16.84
CA CYS A 137 -8.75 -2.78 -18.07
C CYS A 137 -7.47 -3.53 -18.46
N ILE A 138 -6.66 -3.96 -17.48
CA ILE A 138 -5.43 -4.73 -17.75
C ILE A 138 -5.75 -6.05 -18.46
N ASN A 139 -6.85 -6.68 -18.08
CA ASN A 139 -7.33 -7.90 -18.71
C ASN A 139 -8.18 -7.62 -19.97
N GLY A 140 -8.40 -6.36 -20.37
CA GLY A 140 -9.27 -5.96 -21.48
C GLY A 140 -10.74 -6.34 -21.30
N LEU A 141 -11.21 -6.51 -20.06
CA LEU A 141 -12.63 -6.79 -19.76
C LEU A 141 -13.45 -5.51 -19.69
N ASN A 142 -12.81 -4.40 -19.32
CA ASN A 142 -13.38 -3.06 -19.43
C ASN A 142 -12.67 -2.31 -20.56
N THR A 143 -13.45 -1.60 -21.38
CA THR A 143 -12.92 -0.77 -22.47
C THR A 143 -12.38 0.55 -21.92
N VAL A 144 -11.17 0.90 -22.33
CA VAL A 144 -10.59 2.22 -22.07
C VAL A 144 -11.28 3.24 -22.98
N SER A 145 -11.91 4.25 -22.38
CA SER A 145 -12.63 5.29 -23.13
C SER A 145 -11.69 6.36 -23.69
N ARG A 146 -10.61 6.67 -22.97
CA ARG A 146 -9.54 7.61 -23.38
C ARG A 146 -8.24 7.22 -22.69
N GLY A 147 -7.10 7.55 -23.30
CA GLY A 147 -5.77 7.23 -22.78
C GLY A 147 -5.18 5.99 -23.43
N SER A 148 -4.14 5.43 -22.81
CA SER A 148 -3.49 4.21 -23.29
C SER A 148 -3.07 3.30 -22.14
N LEU A 149 -3.13 1.99 -22.40
CA LEU A 149 -2.77 0.95 -21.42
C LEU A 149 -1.82 -0.04 -22.08
N PHE A 150 -0.56 0.01 -21.68
CA PHE A 150 0.48 -0.84 -22.23
C PHE A 150 0.80 -1.98 -21.27
N VAL A 151 0.90 -3.19 -21.81
CA VAL A 151 1.42 -4.36 -21.10
C VAL A 151 2.61 -4.91 -21.88
N GLU A 152 3.71 -5.17 -21.19
CA GLU A 152 4.91 -5.75 -21.78
C GLU A 152 4.68 -7.21 -22.16
N HIS A 153 5.21 -7.60 -23.32
CA HIS A 153 5.26 -8.97 -23.81
C HIS A 153 6.50 -9.16 -24.68
N GLU A 154 7.41 -10.04 -24.23
CA GLU A 154 8.65 -10.42 -24.94
C GLU A 154 9.50 -9.21 -25.39
N GLY A 155 9.59 -8.18 -24.53
CA GLY A 155 10.35 -6.96 -24.80
C GLY A 155 9.61 -5.91 -25.63
N SER A 156 8.38 -6.20 -26.07
CA SER A 156 7.49 -5.27 -26.77
C SER A 156 6.36 -4.79 -25.87
N GLN A 157 5.72 -3.66 -26.20
CA GLN A 157 4.55 -3.16 -25.49
C GLN A 157 3.28 -3.36 -26.33
N ILE A 158 2.29 -4.05 -25.77
CA ILE A 158 0.98 -4.22 -26.39
C ILE A 158 0.01 -3.21 -25.75
N ASN A 159 -0.60 -2.35 -26.56
CA ASN A 159 -1.66 -1.47 -26.08
C ASN A 159 -2.97 -2.25 -25.95
N ILE A 160 -3.34 -2.65 -24.73
CA ILE A 160 -4.54 -3.43 -24.45
C ILE A 160 -5.82 -2.71 -24.86
N ALA A 161 -5.82 -1.36 -24.82
CA ALA A 161 -6.98 -0.56 -25.22
C ALA A 161 -7.35 -0.75 -26.71
N ASN A 162 -6.35 -0.99 -27.58
CA ASN A 162 -6.50 -1.00 -29.03
C ASN A 162 -5.91 -2.27 -29.69
N CYS A 163 -5.71 -3.35 -28.94
CA CYS A 163 -5.15 -4.60 -29.47
C CYS A 163 -6.19 -5.44 -30.23
N SER A 164 -5.71 -6.34 -31.08
CA SER A 164 -6.55 -7.30 -31.79
C SER A 164 -7.09 -8.37 -30.83
N ALA A 165 -8.21 -9.00 -31.20
CA ALA A 165 -8.79 -10.10 -30.43
C ALA A 165 -7.83 -11.30 -30.27
N ALA A 166 -6.95 -11.52 -31.26
CA ALA A 166 -5.95 -12.58 -31.22
C ALA A 166 -4.85 -12.28 -30.18
N GLU A 167 -4.33 -11.05 -30.15
CA GLU A 167 -3.35 -10.61 -29.14
C GLU A 167 -3.94 -10.66 -27.74
N LEU A 168 -5.18 -10.18 -27.57
CA LEU A 168 -5.84 -10.20 -26.26
C LEU A 168 -6.07 -11.63 -25.75
N LYS A 169 -6.44 -12.57 -26.64
CA LYS A 169 -6.55 -13.99 -26.30
C LYS A 169 -5.20 -14.56 -25.88
N MET A 170 -4.14 -14.29 -26.64
CA MET A 170 -2.79 -14.74 -26.31
C MET A 170 -2.33 -14.22 -24.95
N MET A 171 -2.55 -12.94 -24.65
CA MET A 171 -2.25 -12.35 -23.35
C MET A 171 -3.00 -13.04 -22.21
N ARG A 172 -4.30 -13.29 -22.37
CA ARG A 172 -5.16 -13.98 -21.40
C ARG A 172 -4.81 -15.45 -21.19
N THR A 173 -4.32 -16.13 -22.23
CA THR A 173 -4.00 -17.56 -22.14
C THR A 173 -2.61 -17.80 -21.58
N LYS A 174 -1.63 -16.90 -21.82
CA LYS A 174 -0.22 -17.13 -21.48
C LYS A 174 0.38 -16.20 -20.43
N ARG A 175 -0.04 -14.93 -20.38
CA ARG A 175 0.68 -13.88 -19.63
C ARG A 175 -0.09 -13.33 -18.43
N ILE A 176 -1.42 -13.31 -18.50
CA ILE A 176 -2.29 -12.71 -17.49
C ILE A 176 -3.19 -13.80 -16.91
N ALA A 177 -3.18 -13.97 -15.59
CA ALA A 177 -4.21 -14.71 -14.88
C ALA A 177 -4.99 -13.77 -13.96
N MET A 178 -6.29 -14.03 -13.79
CA MET A 178 -7.17 -13.17 -13.01
C MET A 178 -7.96 -13.96 -11.97
N VAL A 179 -8.01 -13.44 -10.74
CA VAL A 179 -8.92 -13.86 -9.67
C VAL A 179 -10.03 -12.81 -9.55
N PHE A 180 -11.27 -13.26 -9.66
CA PHE A 180 -12.46 -12.41 -9.59
C PHE A 180 -13.04 -12.36 -8.17
N GLN A 181 -13.63 -11.22 -7.80
CA GLN A 181 -14.34 -11.05 -6.53
C GLN A 181 -15.51 -12.03 -6.38
N LYS A 182 -16.34 -12.15 -7.42
CA LYS A 182 -17.30 -13.26 -7.54
C LYS A 182 -16.56 -14.40 -8.23
N PHE A 183 -16.53 -15.57 -7.57
CA PHE A 183 -15.61 -16.68 -7.85
C PHE A 183 -15.53 -17.13 -9.32
N ALA A 184 -16.56 -16.81 -10.13
CA ALA A 184 -16.61 -17.06 -11.57
C ALA A 184 -16.21 -18.50 -11.90
N LEU A 185 -16.63 -19.43 -11.04
CA LEU A 185 -16.44 -20.85 -11.22
C LEU A 185 -17.50 -21.35 -12.18
N MET A 186 -17.13 -22.32 -13.01
CA MET A 186 -18.05 -22.99 -13.91
C MET A 186 -18.83 -24.01 -13.09
N PRO A 187 -20.15 -23.83 -12.87
CA PRO A 187 -20.94 -24.66 -11.96
C PRO A 187 -21.11 -26.10 -12.47
N TRP A 188 -20.98 -26.32 -13.77
CA TRP A 188 -21.04 -27.65 -14.38
C TRP A 188 -19.71 -28.43 -14.29
N LEU A 189 -18.60 -27.78 -13.95
CA LEU A 189 -17.29 -28.41 -13.79
C LEU A 189 -17.01 -28.69 -12.30
N THR A 190 -16.30 -29.78 -12.04
CA THR A 190 -15.73 -30.08 -10.72
C THR A 190 -14.65 -29.07 -10.32
N VAL A 191 -14.22 -29.10 -9.06
CA VAL A 191 -13.09 -28.30 -8.58
C VAL A 191 -11.82 -28.55 -9.41
N ARG A 192 -11.46 -29.82 -9.62
CA ARG A 192 -10.28 -30.21 -10.42
C ARG A 192 -10.36 -29.66 -11.84
N GLU A 193 -11.52 -29.77 -12.48
CA GLU A 193 -11.75 -29.27 -13.84
C GLU A 193 -11.72 -27.74 -13.91
N ASN A 194 -12.28 -27.04 -12.92
CA ASN A 194 -12.20 -25.59 -12.83
C ASN A 194 -10.74 -25.10 -12.80
N ILE A 195 -9.88 -25.77 -12.02
CA ILE A 195 -8.45 -25.43 -11.92
C ILE A 195 -7.71 -25.83 -13.21
N SER A 196 -8.03 -26.99 -13.79
CA SER A 196 -7.40 -27.51 -15.02
C SER A 196 -7.76 -26.72 -16.29
N PHE A 197 -8.91 -26.02 -16.30
CA PHE A 197 -9.47 -25.39 -17.50
C PHE A 197 -8.49 -24.45 -18.22
N GLY A 198 -7.81 -23.56 -17.48
CA GLY A 198 -6.83 -22.64 -18.07
C GLY A 198 -5.65 -23.37 -18.74
N LEU A 199 -5.22 -24.49 -18.15
CA LEU A 199 -4.14 -25.32 -18.67
C LEU A 199 -4.57 -26.11 -19.92
N GLU A 200 -5.85 -26.50 -19.98
CA GLU A 200 -6.44 -27.12 -21.17
C GLU A 200 -6.43 -26.16 -22.36
N MET A 201 -6.82 -24.91 -22.11
CA MET A 201 -6.81 -23.86 -23.14
C MET A 201 -5.39 -23.49 -23.60
N GLN A 202 -4.38 -23.72 -22.76
CA GLN A 202 -2.96 -23.63 -23.14
C GLN A 202 -2.47 -24.84 -23.95
N GLY A 203 -3.26 -25.92 -24.07
CA GLY A 203 -2.88 -27.14 -24.76
C GLY A 203 -1.92 -28.04 -23.96
N ARG A 204 -1.83 -27.91 -22.63
CA ARG A 204 -0.91 -28.72 -21.83
C ARG A 204 -1.34 -30.19 -21.75
N PRO A 205 -0.40 -31.15 -21.81
CA PRO A 205 -0.71 -32.58 -21.69
C PRO A 205 -1.42 -32.92 -20.37
N GLU A 206 -2.38 -33.84 -20.42
CA GLU A 206 -3.20 -34.21 -19.26
C GLU A 206 -2.38 -34.60 -18.01
N LYS A 207 -1.29 -35.36 -18.19
CA LYS A 207 -0.41 -35.79 -17.10
C LYS A 207 0.21 -34.59 -16.36
N GLU A 208 0.64 -33.57 -17.09
CA GLU A 208 1.20 -32.35 -16.52
C GLU A 208 0.13 -31.51 -15.84
N ARG A 209 -1.04 -31.36 -16.49
CA ARG A 209 -2.20 -30.67 -15.90
C ARG A 209 -2.58 -31.29 -14.57
N ARG A 210 -2.67 -32.62 -14.52
CA ARG A 210 -3.04 -33.36 -13.30
C ARG A 210 -2.07 -33.07 -12.15
N LYS A 211 -0.77 -33.13 -12.41
CA LYS A 211 0.27 -32.88 -11.40
C LYS A 211 0.17 -31.45 -10.85
N LEU A 212 0.06 -30.44 -11.72
CA LEU A 212 -0.05 -29.04 -11.31
C LEU A 212 -1.33 -28.77 -10.53
N VAL A 213 -2.46 -29.33 -10.97
CA VAL A 213 -3.74 -29.18 -10.27
C VAL A 213 -3.69 -29.80 -8.88
N ASP A 214 -3.09 -30.98 -8.72
CA ASP A 214 -2.97 -31.65 -7.43
C ASP A 214 -2.06 -30.86 -6.46
N GLU A 215 -0.96 -30.30 -6.94
CA GLU A 215 -0.10 -29.40 -6.16
C GLU A 215 -0.86 -28.14 -5.68
N LYS A 216 -1.62 -27.49 -6.59
CA LYS A 216 -2.38 -26.28 -6.22
C LYS A 216 -3.58 -26.58 -5.32
N LEU A 217 -4.18 -27.77 -5.42
CA LEU A 217 -5.23 -28.23 -4.51
C LEU A 217 -4.72 -28.45 -3.10
N GLU A 218 -3.51 -28.99 -2.95
CA GLU A 218 -2.85 -29.18 -1.66
C GLU A 218 -2.53 -27.84 -1.02
N LEU A 219 -1.96 -26.91 -1.79
CA LEU A 219 -1.66 -25.54 -1.34
C LEU A 219 -2.87 -24.83 -0.74
N VAL A 220 -4.04 -24.96 -1.37
CA VAL A 220 -5.28 -24.33 -0.87
C VAL A 220 -6.07 -25.21 0.10
N GLY A 221 -5.57 -26.41 0.45
CA GLY A 221 -6.21 -27.33 1.38
C GLY A 221 -7.57 -27.88 0.89
N LEU A 222 -7.71 -28.14 -0.41
CA LEU A 222 -8.95 -28.63 -1.04
C LEU A 222 -8.81 -30.00 -1.72
N THR A 223 -7.74 -30.74 -1.49
CA THR A 223 -7.47 -32.08 -2.10
C THR A 223 -8.63 -33.07 -1.93
N GLN A 224 -9.35 -33.00 -0.80
CA GLN A 224 -10.50 -33.86 -0.48
C GLN A 224 -11.73 -33.54 -1.35
N TRP A 225 -11.85 -32.28 -1.77
CA TRP A 225 -13.01 -31.71 -2.46
C TRP A 225 -12.84 -31.66 -3.99
N ARG A 226 -11.73 -32.22 -4.49
CA ARG A 226 -11.33 -32.15 -5.91
C ARG A 226 -12.41 -32.59 -6.92
N ASN A 227 -13.26 -33.54 -6.55
CA ASN A 227 -14.30 -34.12 -7.41
C ASN A 227 -15.69 -33.51 -7.17
N LYS A 228 -15.78 -32.53 -6.25
CA LYS A 228 -17.04 -31.85 -5.91
C LYS A 228 -17.30 -30.71 -6.89
N LYS A 229 -18.56 -30.32 -7.03
CA LYS A 229 -18.97 -29.16 -7.81
C LYS A 229 -19.03 -27.89 -6.94
N PRO A 230 -18.93 -26.68 -7.52
CA PRO A 230 -18.89 -25.43 -6.76
C PRO A 230 -20.07 -25.21 -5.81
N ASP A 231 -21.28 -25.64 -6.18
CA ASP A 231 -22.49 -25.56 -5.39
C ASP A 231 -22.46 -26.41 -4.11
N GLU A 232 -21.60 -27.41 -4.06
CA GLU A 232 -21.35 -28.24 -2.87
C GLU A 232 -20.34 -27.61 -1.89
N LEU A 233 -19.78 -26.43 -2.20
CA LEU A 233 -18.71 -25.79 -1.44
C LEU A 233 -19.17 -24.51 -0.76
N SER A 234 -18.57 -24.18 0.39
CA SER A 234 -18.76 -22.86 1.03
C SER A 234 -18.15 -21.73 0.18
N GLY A 235 -18.59 -20.49 0.40
CA GLY A 235 -18.05 -19.33 -0.33
C GLY A 235 -16.52 -19.20 -0.21
N GLY A 236 -15.96 -19.40 0.99
CA GLY A 236 -14.51 -19.37 1.20
C GLY A 236 -13.77 -20.52 0.50
N MET A 237 -14.40 -21.69 0.36
CA MET A 237 -13.86 -22.78 -0.46
C MET A 237 -13.90 -22.44 -1.95
N GLN A 238 -15.00 -21.86 -2.45
CA GLN A 238 -15.09 -21.41 -3.84
C GLN A 238 -14.04 -20.35 -4.18
N GLN A 239 -13.76 -19.42 -3.26
CA GLN A 239 -12.69 -18.42 -3.43
C GLN A 239 -11.32 -19.07 -3.57
N ARG A 240 -11.02 -20.07 -2.72
CA ARG A 240 -9.80 -20.87 -2.79
C ARG A 240 -9.66 -21.62 -4.11
N VAL A 241 -10.73 -22.15 -4.68
CA VAL A 241 -10.71 -22.75 -6.03
C VAL A 241 -10.37 -21.71 -7.09
N GLY A 242 -10.97 -20.51 -7.01
CA GLY A 242 -10.69 -19.41 -7.93
C GLY A 242 -9.22 -18.97 -7.89
N LEU A 243 -8.64 -18.92 -6.68
CA LEU A 243 -7.22 -18.62 -6.48
C LEU A 243 -6.32 -19.74 -7.04
N ALA A 244 -6.60 -21.01 -6.69
CA ALA A 244 -5.85 -22.16 -7.22
C ALA A 244 -5.86 -22.21 -8.74
N ARG A 245 -6.99 -21.88 -9.38
CA ARG A 245 -7.12 -21.79 -10.84
C ARG A 245 -6.17 -20.74 -11.43
N ALA A 246 -6.10 -19.55 -10.84
CA ALA A 246 -5.20 -18.50 -11.32
C ALA A 246 -3.72 -18.87 -11.10
N LEU A 247 -3.39 -19.44 -9.92
CA LEU A 247 -2.03 -19.88 -9.59
C LEU A 247 -1.57 -21.06 -10.44
N ALA A 248 -2.48 -21.93 -10.89
CA ALA A 248 -2.15 -23.06 -11.74
C ALA A 248 -1.65 -22.62 -13.13
N MET A 249 -2.16 -21.51 -13.67
CA MET A 249 -1.79 -21.02 -15.00
C MET A 249 -0.33 -20.57 -15.13
N ASP A 250 0.37 -20.36 -14.01
CA ASP A 250 1.76 -19.90 -13.93
C ASP A 250 2.03 -18.63 -14.77
N ALA A 251 1.04 -17.73 -14.81
CA ALA A 251 1.13 -16.47 -15.53
C ALA A 251 2.16 -15.52 -14.91
N ASP A 252 2.72 -14.61 -15.71
CA ASP A 252 3.71 -13.61 -15.25
C ASP A 252 3.07 -12.42 -14.55
N ILE A 253 1.81 -12.14 -14.88
CA ILE A 253 0.98 -11.10 -14.31
C ILE A 253 -0.23 -11.74 -13.64
N LEU A 254 -0.37 -11.53 -12.34
CA LEU A 254 -1.52 -11.96 -11.55
C LEU A 254 -2.38 -10.76 -11.19
N LEU A 255 -3.62 -10.76 -11.65
CA LEU A 255 -4.61 -9.74 -11.34
C LEU A 255 -5.58 -10.30 -10.30
N MET A 256 -5.75 -9.63 -9.16
CA MET A 256 -6.59 -10.15 -8.09
C MET A 256 -7.57 -9.09 -7.60
N ASP A 257 -8.86 -9.38 -7.72
CA ASP A 257 -9.94 -8.48 -7.31
C ASP A 257 -10.53 -8.96 -5.97
N GLU A 258 -10.04 -8.42 -4.85
CA GLU A 258 -10.41 -8.82 -3.48
C GLU A 258 -10.38 -10.35 -3.22
N PRO A 259 -9.24 -11.03 -3.46
CA PRO A 259 -9.17 -12.50 -3.40
C PRO A 259 -9.23 -13.07 -1.97
N PHE A 260 -9.22 -12.23 -0.94
CA PHE A 260 -9.15 -12.64 0.47
C PHE A 260 -10.34 -12.22 1.34
N SER A 261 -11.26 -11.43 0.78
CA SER A 261 -12.34 -10.78 1.52
C SER A 261 -13.31 -11.75 2.19
N ALA A 262 -13.51 -12.96 1.65
CA ALA A 262 -14.40 -13.97 2.20
C ALA A 262 -13.67 -15.17 2.83
N LEU A 263 -12.36 -15.04 3.11
CA LEU A 263 -11.55 -16.08 3.73
C LEU A 263 -11.38 -15.89 5.23
N ASP A 264 -11.33 -17.00 5.96
CA ASP A 264 -10.97 -17.02 7.39
C ASP A 264 -9.54 -16.48 7.63
N PRO A 265 -9.26 -15.83 8.78
CA PRO A 265 -7.98 -15.18 9.03
C PRO A 265 -6.73 -16.07 8.88
N LEU A 266 -6.78 -17.33 9.34
CA LEU A 266 -5.63 -18.25 9.28
C LEU A 266 -5.28 -18.63 7.83
N ILE A 267 -6.30 -18.99 7.04
CA ILE A 267 -6.13 -19.34 5.63
C ILE A 267 -5.70 -18.11 4.82
N ARG A 268 -6.30 -16.95 5.13
CA ARG A 268 -5.91 -15.67 4.55
C ARG A 268 -4.41 -15.43 4.75
N GLN A 269 -3.90 -15.54 5.97
CA GLN A 269 -2.47 -15.37 6.25
C GLN A 269 -1.60 -16.34 5.46
N GLY A 270 -1.92 -17.64 5.46
CA GLY A 270 -1.15 -18.64 4.72
C GLY A 270 -1.07 -18.34 3.21
N LEU A 271 -2.17 -17.90 2.59
CA LEU A 271 -2.21 -17.56 1.18
C LEU A 271 -1.47 -16.24 0.87
N GLN A 272 -1.54 -15.26 1.77
CA GLN A 272 -0.75 -14.04 1.67
C GLN A 272 0.75 -14.34 1.69
N ASP A 273 1.19 -15.22 2.60
CA ASP A 273 2.59 -15.62 2.72
C ASP A 273 3.06 -16.39 1.47
N GLU A 274 2.17 -17.20 0.87
CA GLU A 274 2.45 -17.84 -0.42
C GLU A 274 2.59 -16.83 -1.57
N LEU A 275 1.76 -15.77 -1.62
CA LEU A 275 1.94 -14.71 -2.64
C LEU A 275 3.29 -14.01 -2.49
N LEU A 276 3.72 -13.74 -1.26
CA LEU A 276 5.06 -13.20 -0.98
C LEU A 276 6.16 -14.17 -1.40
N ALA A 277 5.97 -15.49 -1.17
CA ALA A 277 6.89 -16.52 -1.63
C ALA A 277 6.98 -16.60 -3.16
N LEU A 278 5.84 -16.50 -3.86
CA LEU A 278 5.79 -16.49 -5.32
C LEU A 278 6.48 -15.26 -5.90
N GLN A 279 6.24 -14.08 -5.33
CA GLN A 279 6.90 -12.86 -5.78
C GLN A 279 8.41 -12.92 -5.55
N SER A 280 8.87 -13.37 -4.36
CA SER A 280 10.29 -13.42 -4.03
C SER A 280 11.07 -14.46 -4.84
N LYS A 281 10.48 -15.63 -5.10
CA LYS A 281 11.14 -16.72 -5.85
C LYS A 281 11.06 -16.56 -7.36
N LEU A 282 9.92 -16.10 -7.89
CA LEU A 282 9.61 -16.13 -9.31
C LEU A 282 9.50 -14.73 -9.95
N SER A 283 9.63 -13.65 -9.17
CA SER A 283 9.51 -12.27 -9.64
C SER A 283 8.22 -12.02 -10.46
N LYS A 284 7.13 -12.68 -10.06
CA LYS A 284 5.80 -12.48 -10.66
C LYS A 284 5.29 -11.09 -10.32
N THR A 285 4.63 -10.45 -11.27
CA THR A 285 4.01 -9.13 -11.05
C THR A 285 2.58 -9.33 -10.59
N ILE A 286 2.20 -8.70 -9.48
CA ILE A 286 0.87 -8.89 -8.88
C ILE A 286 0.19 -7.53 -8.80
N VAL A 287 -1.01 -7.43 -9.38
CA VAL A 287 -1.90 -6.27 -9.18
C VAL A 287 -3.07 -6.71 -8.35
N PHE A 288 -3.14 -6.20 -7.13
CA PHE A 288 -4.02 -6.68 -6.08
C PHE A 288 -4.98 -5.57 -5.65
N VAL A 289 -6.28 -5.83 -5.65
CA VAL A 289 -7.30 -4.89 -5.16
C VAL A 289 -7.70 -5.30 -3.75
N SER A 290 -7.67 -4.36 -2.81
CA SER A 290 -8.21 -4.56 -1.48
C SER A 290 -8.87 -3.29 -0.94
N HIS A 291 -9.69 -3.47 0.07
CA HIS A 291 -10.24 -2.41 0.92
C HIS A 291 -9.58 -2.38 2.31
N ASP A 292 -8.74 -3.36 2.63
CA ASP A 292 -8.02 -3.47 3.88
C ASP A 292 -6.60 -2.90 3.74
N LEU A 293 -6.27 -1.91 4.58
CA LEU A 293 -4.98 -1.25 4.55
C LEU A 293 -3.87 -2.16 5.11
N ASP A 294 -4.17 -3.01 6.09
CA ASP A 294 -3.17 -3.91 6.67
C ASP A 294 -2.72 -4.96 5.63
N GLU A 295 -3.63 -5.43 4.78
CA GLU A 295 -3.28 -6.29 3.65
C GLU A 295 -2.39 -5.57 2.64
N ALA A 296 -2.72 -4.32 2.32
CA ALA A 296 -1.97 -3.52 1.36
C ALA A 296 -0.55 -3.23 1.84
N LEU A 297 -0.39 -2.99 3.14
CA LEU A 297 0.91 -2.71 3.74
C LEU A 297 1.74 -3.96 3.94
N LYS A 298 1.11 -5.12 4.22
CA LYS A 298 1.81 -6.40 4.34
C LYS A 298 2.31 -6.90 2.98
N LEU A 299 1.49 -6.79 1.94
CA LEU A 299 1.77 -7.38 0.63
C LEU A 299 2.39 -6.41 -0.37
N GLY A 300 1.97 -5.15 -0.35
CA GLY A 300 2.24 -4.19 -1.41
C GLY A 300 3.64 -3.63 -1.34
N SER A 301 4.39 -3.75 -2.44
CA SER A 301 5.60 -2.95 -2.63
C SER A 301 5.27 -1.52 -3.08
N ARG A 302 4.10 -1.31 -3.70
CA ARG A 302 3.50 0.02 -3.90
C ARG A 302 1.99 -0.05 -3.72
N ILE A 303 1.42 1.07 -3.30
CA ILE A 303 -0.01 1.22 -3.02
C ILE A 303 -0.51 2.42 -3.80
N ALA A 304 -1.57 2.21 -4.59
CA ALA A 304 -2.34 3.26 -5.26
C ALA A 304 -3.69 3.41 -4.54
N ILE A 305 -3.88 4.53 -3.85
CA ILE A 305 -5.14 4.85 -3.19
C ILE A 305 -6.04 5.60 -4.17
N MET A 306 -7.24 5.07 -4.39
CA MET A 306 -8.23 5.60 -5.31
C MET A 306 -9.45 6.15 -4.56
N LYS A 307 -9.91 7.32 -4.99
CA LYS A 307 -11.14 7.97 -4.52
C LYS A 307 -11.89 8.51 -5.71
N ASP A 308 -13.19 8.24 -5.79
CA ASP A 308 -14.07 8.77 -6.83
C ASP A 308 -13.48 8.60 -8.26
N GLY A 309 -12.91 7.44 -8.56
CA GLY A 309 -12.31 7.13 -9.87
C GLY A 309 -10.91 7.65 -10.12
N ARG A 310 -10.38 8.51 -9.25
CA ARG A 310 -9.07 9.12 -9.39
C ARG A 310 -8.07 8.44 -8.47
N ILE A 311 -6.82 8.36 -8.91
CA ILE A 311 -5.70 7.99 -8.05
C ILE A 311 -5.32 9.23 -7.24
N VAL A 312 -5.47 9.16 -5.93
CA VAL A 312 -5.16 10.25 -5.00
C VAL A 312 -3.68 10.23 -4.62
N GLN A 313 -3.14 9.04 -4.38
CA GLN A 313 -1.74 8.85 -4.03
C GLN A 313 -1.26 7.49 -4.54
N TYR A 314 -0.06 7.47 -5.12
CA TYR A 314 0.62 6.25 -5.55
C TYR A 314 2.06 6.28 -5.05
N SER A 315 2.39 5.44 -4.07
CA SER A 315 3.71 5.44 -3.44
C SER A 315 4.02 4.12 -2.74
N VAL A 316 5.22 4.01 -2.16
CA VAL A 316 5.61 2.90 -1.28
C VAL A 316 4.84 2.98 0.05
N PRO A 317 4.58 1.84 0.73
CA PRO A 317 3.86 1.77 2.01
C PRO A 317 4.31 2.80 3.04
N GLU A 318 5.62 2.96 3.22
CA GLU A 318 6.19 3.86 4.24
C GLU A 318 5.79 5.31 3.96
N GLN A 319 5.77 5.73 2.69
CA GLN A 319 5.39 7.08 2.30
C GLN A 319 3.89 7.33 2.40
N ILE A 320 3.05 6.31 2.19
CA ILE A 320 1.61 6.42 2.45
C ILE A 320 1.36 6.70 3.94
N VAL A 321 2.07 5.98 4.83
CA VAL A 321 1.90 6.11 6.28
C VAL A 321 2.46 7.43 6.81
N LEU A 322 3.67 7.78 6.40
CA LEU A 322 4.39 8.95 6.89
C LEU A 322 3.84 10.25 6.27
N ASN A 323 3.65 10.25 4.95
CA ASN A 323 3.30 11.45 4.17
C ASN A 323 2.00 11.25 3.39
N PRO A 324 0.84 11.17 4.08
CA PRO A 324 -0.45 11.07 3.41
C PRO A 324 -0.71 12.33 2.55
N ALA A 325 -1.11 12.15 1.30
CA ALA A 325 -1.26 13.24 0.34
C ALA A 325 -2.42 14.20 0.67
N ASP A 326 -3.49 13.68 1.28
CA ASP A 326 -4.66 14.46 1.68
C ASP A 326 -5.31 13.88 2.96
N GLU A 327 -6.37 14.56 3.42
CA GLU A 327 -7.11 14.15 4.61
C GLU A 327 -7.83 12.79 4.43
N TYR A 328 -8.19 12.45 3.20
CA TYR A 328 -8.79 11.15 2.90
C TYR A 328 -7.78 10.03 3.15
N VAL A 329 -6.56 10.14 2.60
CA VAL A 329 -5.50 9.16 2.86
C VAL A 329 -5.12 9.11 4.34
N ARG A 330 -5.01 10.28 5.00
CA ARG A 330 -4.72 10.33 6.44
C ARG A 330 -5.74 9.54 7.27
N THR A 331 -7.03 9.63 6.92
CA THR A 331 -8.10 8.90 7.62
C THR A 331 -7.95 7.37 7.45
N PHE A 332 -7.48 6.89 6.30
CA PHE A 332 -7.19 5.46 6.10
C PHE A 332 -6.05 4.99 7.00
N VAL A 333 -4.96 5.74 7.03
CA VAL A 333 -3.74 5.39 7.78
C VAL A 333 -3.94 5.46 9.29
N ALA A 334 -4.82 6.34 9.77
CA ALA A 334 -5.01 6.60 11.20
C ALA A 334 -5.36 5.37 12.05
N HIS A 335 -5.88 4.30 11.45
CA HIS A 335 -6.30 3.08 12.15
C HIS A 335 -5.28 1.94 12.05
N THR A 336 -4.17 2.13 11.36
CA THR A 336 -3.17 1.08 11.16
C THR A 336 -2.04 1.15 12.19
N ASN A 337 -1.49 -0.01 12.53
CA ASN A 337 -0.30 -0.13 13.35
C ASN A 337 0.99 0.14 12.54
N PRO A 338 1.71 1.26 12.78
CA PRO A 338 2.92 1.61 12.03
C PRO A 338 4.09 0.63 12.23
N LEU A 339 4.05 -0.19 13.30
CA LEU A 339 5.13 -1.11 13.68
C LEU A 339 5.45 -2.16 12.61
N ASN A 340 4.46 -2.54 11.80
CA ASN A 340 4.60 -3.59 10.78
C ASN A 340 5.08 -3.05 9.43
N VAL A 341 5.15 -1.73 9.27
CA VAL A 341 5.39 -1.08 7.97
C VAL A 341 6.70 -0.31 7.96
N LEU A 342 6.97 0.41 9.05
CA LEU A 342 8.06 1.36 9.07
C LEU A 342 9.39 0.64 9.32
N CYS A 343 10.39 1.04 8.55
CA CYS A 343 11.76 0.55 8.65
C CYS A 343 12.68 1.66 9.14
N GLY A 344 13.83 1.27 9.70
CA GLY A 344 14.83 2.17 10.25
C GLY A 344 15.21 3.31 9.29
N ARG A 345 15.46 3.00 8.02
CA ARG A 345 15.81 3.98 6.98
C ARG A 345 14.76 5.07 6.77
N SER A 346 13.49 4.77 7.05
CA SER A 346 12.35 5.68 6.84
C SER A 346 12.10 6.55 8.06
N LEU A 347 12.67 6.19 9.20
CA LEU A 347 12.48 6.85 10.49
C LEU A 347 13.73 7.56 10.99
N MET A 348 14.92 7.09 10.59
CA MET A 348 16.18 7.57 11.11
C MET A 348 16.36 9.06 10.81
N ARG A 349 17.05 9.72 11.74
CA ARG A 349 17.72 10.98 11.45
C ARG A 349 18.98 10.66 10.66
N THR A 350 19.12 11.26 9.49
CA THR A 350 20.30 11.02 8.66
C THR A 350 21.55 11.59 9.33
N VAL A 351 22.73 11.04 9.03
CA VAL A 351 24.00 11.54 9.60
C VAL A 351 24.17 13.05 9.34
N ASP A 352 23.72 13.55 8.20
CA ASP A 352 23.84 14.96 7.83
C ASP A 352 22.95 15.88 8.70
N GLU A 353 21.84 15.35 9.23
CA GLU A 353 20.92 16.07 10.14
C GLU A 353 21.33 15.96 11.61
N CYS A 354 22.29 15.11 11.93
CA CYS A 354 22.82 14.97 13.27
C CYS A 354 23.76 16.13 13.64
N THR A 355 23.94 16.37 14.94
CA THR A 355 24.91 17.37 15.41
C THR A 355 26.33 16.85 15.24
N HIS A 356 27.17 17.63 14.55
CA HIS A 356 28.59 17.31 14.31
C HIS A 356 29.51 18.18 15.16
N VAL A 357 30.49 17.56 15.82
CA VAL A 357 31.55 18.27 16.55
C VAL A 357 32.88 17.56 16.30
N ASN A 358 33.87 18.24 15.71
CA ASN A 358 35.22 17.72 15.48
C ASN A 358 35.31 16.35 14.77
N GLY A 359 34.40 16.06 13.84
CA GLY A 359 34.33 14.76 13.15
C GLY A 359 33.59 13.66 13.91
N SER A 360 33.05 13.98 15.10
CA SER A 360 32.15 13.12 15.86
C SER A 360 30.69 13.49 15.60
N VAL A 361 29.82 12.48 15.54
CA VAL A 361 28.37 12.63 15.45
C VAL A 361 27.75 12.38 16.82
N CYS A 362 26.87 13.28 17.26
CA CYS A 362 26.18 13.12 18.53
C CYS A 362 25.13 12.00 18.44
N LEU A 363 25.32 10.94 19.22
CA LEU A 363 24.31 9.90 19.41
C LEU A 363 23.23 10.39 20.36
N ASP A 364 23.64 10.82 21.56
CA ASP A 364 22.73 11.29 22.58
C ASP A 364 23.24 12.55 23.29
N PRO A 365 22.59 13.71 23.10
CA PRO A 365 22.96 14.93 23.79
C PRO A 365 22.82 14.81 25.32
N SER A 366 21.80 14.09 25.79
CA SER A 366 21.52 13.95 27.23
C SER A 366 22.55 13.07 27.94
N GLY A 367 23.01 12.01 27.26
CA GLY A 367 24.02 11.08 27.77
C GLY A 367 25.47 11.46 27.42
N ASP A 368 25.70 12.56 26.72
CA ASP A 368 27.01 12.96 26.17
C ASP A 368 27.70 11.83 25.35
N SER A 369 26.91 11.12 24.56
CA SER A 369 27.36 9.99 23.75
C SER A 369 27.65 10.39 22.31
N TRP A 370 28.83 10.04 21.81
CA TRP A 370 29.36 10.43 20.50
C TRP A 370 29.87 9.23 19.71
N LEU A 371 29.78 9.32 18.39
CA LEU A 371 30.33 8.36 17.44
C LEU A 371 31.40 9.06 16.61
N ASP A 372 32.64 8.57 16.68
CA ASP A 372 33.76 9.12 15.91
C ASP A 372 33.77 8.48 14.52
N LEU A 373 33.63 9.30 13.48
CA LEU A 373 33.57 8.85 12.09
C LEU A 373 34.83 9.23 11.31
N ALA A 374 35.27 8.32 10.45
CA ALA A 374 36.26 8.57 9.41
C ALA A 374 35.58 9.01 8.10
N ASP A 375 36.39 9.34 7.10
CA ASP A 375 35.90 9.68 5.76
C ASP A 375 34.95 8.62 5.21
N GLY A 376 33.81 9.07 4.67
CA GLY A 376 32.77 8.18 4.16
C GLY A 376 31.88 7.54 5.24
N ASN A 377 31.78 8.17 6.42
CA ASN A 377 30.93 7.78 7.55
C ASN A 377 31.24 6.38 8.12
N VAL A 378 32.52 6.00 8.12
CA VAL A 378 32.96 4.71 8.68
C VAL A 378 33.25 4.88 10.17
N ILE A 379 32.76 3.97 11.00
CA ILE A 379 32.94 4.03 12.46
C ILE A 379 34.41 3.82 12.82
N LYS A 380 35.00 4.77 13.55
CA LYS A 380 36.33 4.65 14.17
C LYS A 380 36.25 4.28 15.65
N GLY A 381 35.22 4.75 16.34
CA GLY A 381 34.97 4.47 17.75
C GLY A 381 33.71 5.16 18.26
N ALA A 382 33.35 4.88 19.50
CA ALA A 382 32.28 5.60 20.21
C ALA A 382 32.80 6.01 21.59
N ARG A 383 32.24 7.10 22.15
CA ARG A 383 32.61 7.60 23.48
C ARG A 383 31.41 8.19 24.22
N GLN A 384 31.44 8.10 25.54
CA GLN A 384 30.53 8.80 26.45
C GLN A 384 31.35 9.76 27.30
N GLY A 385 31.21 11.06 27.06
CA GLY A 385 32.13 12.07 27.56
C GLY A 385 33.58 11.75 27.16
N ALA A 386 34.39 11.40 28.16
CA ALA A 386 35.81 11.03 27.99
C ALA A 386 36.07 9.51 27.90
N THR A 387 35.07 8.67 28.17
CA THR A 387 35.21 7.22 28.25
C THR A 387 34.88 6.56 26.91
N ALA A 388 35.68 5.61 26.46
CA ALA A 388 35.37 4.82 25.27
C ALA A 388 34.12 3.94 25.50
N LEU A 389 33.23 3.89 24.51
CA LEU A 389 32.04 3.04 24.49
C LEU A 389 32.24 1.87 23.52
N ASP A 390 31.95 0.67 23.99
CA ASP A 390 31.86 -0.50 23.13
C ASP A 390 30.54 -0.51 22.36
N LEU A 391 30.62 -0.90 21.10
CA LEU A 391 29.47 -1.09 20.22
C LEU A 391 29.16 -2.58 20.09
N GLN A 392 27.88 -2.91 19.99
CA GLN A 392 27.43 -4.27 19.67
C GLN A 392 26.68 -4.30 18.35
N ASN A 393 26.64 -5.46 17.70
CA ASN A 393 25.89 -5.66 16.47
C ASN A 393 24.64 -6.49 16.76
N TRP A 394 23.57 -6.22 16.03
CA TRP A 394 22.40 -7.09 15.99
C TRP A 394 22.00 -7.35 14.54
N THR A 395 21.65 -8.61 14.25
CA THR A 395 21.14 -9.04 12.95
C THR A 395 19.74 -9.64 13.08
N PRO A 396 18.88 -9.52 12.04
CA PRO A 396 17.54 -10.10 12.04
C PRO A 396 17.54 -11.58 12.47
N GLY A 397 16.66 -11.93 13.41
CA GLY A 397 16.53 -13.28 13.96
C GLY A 397 17.38 -13.57 15.21
N GLN A 398 18.29 -12.67 15.61
CA GLN A 398 18.96 -12.78 16.90
C GLN A 398 18.03 -12.38 18.04
N ASP A 399 18.09 -13.11 19.15
CA ASP A 399 17.31 -12.77 20.34
C ASP A 399 17.81 -11.46 20.96
N VAL A 400 16.92 -10.47 21.00
CA VAL A 400 17.18 -9.15 21.55
C VAL A 400 17.53 -9.23 23.04
N ALA A 401 17.02 -10.22 23.79
CA ALA A 401 17.30 -10.37 25.21
C ALA A 401 18.79 -10.59 25.54
N THR A 402 19.58 -11.01 24.55
CA THR A 402 21.03 -11.22 24.70
C THR A 402 21.85 -9.93 24.65
N LEU A 403 21.22 -8.80 24.30
CA LEU A 403 21.89 -7.52 24.14
C LEU A 403 22.15 -6.82 25.48
N ASP A 404 23.35 -6.27 25.62
CA ASP A 404 23.75 -5.46 26.77
C ASP A 404 23.26 -4.01 26.63
N ARG A 405 23.33 -3.24 27.72
CA ARG A 405 22.97 -1.82 27.75
C ARG A 405 24.03 -0.92 27.11
N ARG A 406 24.33 -1.16 25.83
CA ARG A 406 25.26 -0.38 25.00
C ARG A 406 24.69 -0.06 23.62
N PRO A 407 25.21 0.95 22.89
CA PRO A 407 24.72 1.30 21.56
C PRO A 407 24.82 0.12 20.59
N THR A 408 23.75 -0.08 19.81
CA THR A 408 23.61 -1.23 18.92
C THR A 408 23.63 -0.79 17.47
N LEU A 409 24.53 -1.40 16.70
CA LEU A 409 24.64 -1.28 15.26
C LEU A 409 23.64 -2.22 14.59
N VAL A 410 22.81 -1.69 13.72
CA VAL A 410 21.77 -2.43 13.00
C VAL A 410 21.75 -2.05 11.53
N HIS A 411 21.27 -2.95 10.68
CA HIS A 411 21.10 -2.65 9.27
C HIS A 411 20.03 -1.55 9.06
N SER A 412 20.19 -0.69 8.04
CA SER A 412 19.26 0.42 7.76
C SER A 412 17.81 -0.03 7.54
N ASN A 413 17.60 -1.22 6.95
CA ASN A 413 16.28 -1.82 6.73
C ASN A 413 15.67 -2.54 7.95
N ILE A 414 16.18 -2.35 9.18
CA ILE A 414 15.57 -2.95 10.39
C ILE A 414 14.09 -2.57 10.52
N GLY A 415 13.23 -3.52 10.91
CA GLY A 415 11.82 -3.24 11.17
C GLY A 415 11.64 -2.43 12.46
N MET A 416 10.66 -1.53 12.49
CA MET A 416 10.38 -0.67 13.66
C MET A 416 10.10 -1.47 14.94
N ARG A 417 9.45 -2.64 14.85
CA ARG A 417 9.23 -3.52 16.01
C ARG A 417 10.54 -3.98 16.64
N ASP A 418 11.47 -4.49 15.85
CA ASP A 418 12.78 -4.95 16.35
C ASP A 418 13.59 -3.77 16.88
N ALA A 419 13.57 -2.64 16.17
CA ALA A 419 14.22 -1.42 16.63
C ALA A 419 13.70 -0.95 18.01
N LEU A 420 12.39 -1.02 18.24
CA LEU A 420 11.78 -0.71 19.54
C LEU A 420 12.15 -1.72 20.61
N GLN A 421 12.20 -3.01 20.29
CA GLN A 421 12.63 -4.05 21.25
C GLN A 421 14.09 -3.85 21.65
N ILE A 422 14.98 -3.60 20.68
CA ILE A 422 16.40 -3.30 20.94
C ILE A 422 16.51 -2.03 21.78
N ARG A 423 15.77 -0.97 21.43
CA ARG A 423 15.76 0.28 22.19
C ARG A 423 15.31 0.06 23.63
N TYR A 424 14.24 -0.71 23.83
CA TYR A 424 13.69 -1.05 25.14
C TYR A 424 14.69 -1.85 25.99
N GLN A 425 15.32 -2.88 25.40
CA GLN A 425 16.28 -3.74 26.08
C GLN A 425 17.59 -3.01 26.43
N THR A 426 18.18 -2.35 25.44
CA THR A 426 19.52 -1.76 25.58
C THR A 426 19.48 -0.41 26.27
N GLY A 427 18.35 0.30 26.21
CA GLY A 427 18.24 1.68 26.69
C GLY A 427 19.14 2.65 25.94
N ASN A 428 19.73 2.27 24.79
CA ASN A 428 20.60 3.10 23.95
C ASN A 428 19.98 3.34 22.56
N LYS A 429 20.40 4.42 21.90
CA LYS A 429 19.96 4.73 20.53
C LYS A 429 20.60 3.75 19.56
N LEU A 430 19.92 3.49 18.45
CA LEU A 430 20.40 2.59 17.42
C LEU A 430 21.19 3.37 16.38
N VAL A 431 22.28 2.78 15.92
CA VAL A 431 23.10 3.31 14.83
C VAL A 431 22.82 2.45 13.59
N LEU A 432 22.33 3.10 12.53
CA LEU A 432 21.92 2.42 11.31
C LEU A 432 23.08 2.43 10.33
N GLN A 433 23.40 1.25 9.79
CA GLN A 433 24.50 1.07 8.84
C GLN A 433 24.06 0.38 7.54
N GLU A 434 24.78 0.72 6.47
CA GLU A 434 24.78 0.00 5.19
C GLU A 434 26.21 -0.43 4.87
N GLY A 435 26.46 -1.74 4.94
CA GLY A 435 27.82 -2.25 4.99
C GLY A 435 28.55 -1.70 6.23
N ASN A 436 29.69 -1.04 6.01
CA ASN A 436 30.49 -0.44 7.09
C ASN A 436 30.25 1.08 7.27
N LYS A 437 29.23 1.64 6.59
CA LYS A 437 28.94 3.08 6.62
C LYS A 437 27.74 3.37 7.48
N VAL A 438 27.85 4.36 8.35
CA VAL A 438 26.73 4.89 9.11
C VAL A 438 25.88 5.77 8.21
N VAL A 439 24.59 5.48 8.18
CA VAL A 439 23.61 6.21 7.37
C VAL A 439 22.67 7.05 8.22
N GLY A 440 22.47 6.69 9.50
CA GLY A 440 21.67 7.49 10.40
C GLY A 440 21.60 6.95 11.82
N ILE A 441 20.85 7.66 12.65
CA ILE A 441 20.62 7.35 14.06
C ILE A 441 19.11 7.27 14.29
N LEU A 442 18.69 6.29 15.09
CA LEU A 442 17.29 6.11 15.47
C LEU A 442 17.15 6.13 16.99
N GLY A 443 16.40 7.09 17.50
CA GLY A 443 16.15 7.28 18.92
C GLY A 443 14.66 7.46 19.25
N ASP A 444 14.42 7.92 20.49
CA ASP A 444 13.06 8.06 21.03
C ASP A 444 12.21 9.05 20.24
N THR A 445 12.80 10.17 19.82
CA THR A 445 12.10 11.19 19.05
C THR A 445 11.56 10.58 17.76
N GLU A 446 12.41 9.92 16.97
CA GLU A 446 12.03 9.31 15.71
C GLU A 446 10.96 8.21 15.90
N LEU A 447 11.15 7.34 16.91
CA LEU A 447 10.23 6.25 17.21
C LEU A 447 8.87 6.74 17.73
N TYR A 448 8.84 7.73 18.62
CA TYR A 448 7.59 8.29 19.16
C TYR A 448 6.84 9.10 18.12
N HIS A 449 7.54 9.87 17.29
CA HIS A 449 6.91 10.60 16.18
C HIS A 449 6.20 9.64 15.22
N ALA A 450 6.85 8.52 14.89
CA ALA A 450 6.27 7.46 14.08
C ALA A 450 5.04 6.82 14.74
N LEU A 451 5.10 6.49 16.05
CA LEU A 451 3.97 5.91 16.78
C LEU A 451 2.77 6.87 16.90
N LEU A 452 3.04 8.17 17.01
CA LEU A 452 2.00 9.20 17.11
C LEU A 452 1.43 9.61 15.75
N GLY A 453 1.94 9.08 14.64
CA GLY A 453 1.57 9.50 13.29
C GLY A 453 1.86 10.99 13.01
N LYS A 454 2.80 11.58 13.77
CA LYS A 454 3.17 12.99 13.66
C LYS A 454 4.48 13.08 12.89
N ASN A 455 4.40 13.28 11.58
CA ASN A 455 5.59 13.63 10.82
C ASN A 455 6.12 15.01 11.20
N HIS A 456 7.45 15.14 11.16
CA HIS A 456 8.14 16.44 11.22
C HIS A 456 7.66 17.25 10.01
N GLY A 457 6.97 18.36 10.30
CA GLY A 457 6.55 19.32 9.29
C GLY A 457 7.71 20.17 8.78
#